data_AF-A0A661JBY8-F1
#
_entry.id   AF-A0A661JBY8-F1
#
_cell.length_a   1.000
_cell.length_b   1.000
_cell.length_c   1.000
_cell.angle_alpha   90.00
_cell.angle_beta   90.00
_cell.angle_gamma   90.00
#
_symmetry.space_group_name_H-M   'P 1'
#
loop_
_entity.id
_entity.type
_entity.pdbx_description
1 polymer ?
#
loop_
_entity_poly.entity_id
_entity_poly.type
_entity_poly.pdbx_seq_one_letter_code
_entity_poly.pdbx_strand_id
1 'polypeptide(L)'
;MKRTIPFFSLFFALFIITGCVSAKERKPPYPIKGVCYNPIPIGQGYDYNFWKDAKELVEADGRLMAKAGVNVVRFYQPGKDLEQTKRLIHLLYKRYKICSAVGHHLGFWERYLDYTDSRFQKKIEKEVLGMVEALKDEPGVCLWILGNENNRCFDNEIRVWNPKGLKAEHNKYKLAEKKAEVYYRFVNQLAKKIHQIDQRPVALGNADLSFLDVGKDLIPEVDFLAITVYRGNSFGNLFEQIKKMGKPFFFSEFGCDAYNAFLNKEDEENQALFLSSQWKEIEKNLGPAGCWGGFVFEWTDEWWKHNEWDRNGYAVHNTEGSWANGSYYFDASGGKNMNEEWWGIIALEKREVGLDKRIPRKAYYELQRLWR
;
A
#
# COMPACT_ATOMS: atom_id res chain seq x y z
N MET A 1 36.49 -25.07 -38.60
CA MET A 1 35.10 -24.85 -38.16
C MET A 1 35.13 -24.40 -36.70
N LYS A 2 35.03 -23.09 -36.46
CA LYS A 2 34.91 -22.49 -35.14
C LYS A 2 33.43 -22.53 -34.74
N ARG A 3 33.10 -23.10 -33.58
CA ARG A 3 31.81 -22.87 -32.91
C ARG A 3 32.10 -22.32 -31.52
N THR A 4 32.04 -20.99 -31.45
CA THR A 4 31.88 -20.19 -30.25
C THR A 4 30.50 -20.46 -29.66
N ILE A 5 30.46 -20.88 -28.39
CA ILE A 5 29.25 -20.90 -27.56
C ILE A 5 29.22 -19.56 -26.80
N PRO A 6 28.09 -18.83 -26.75
CA PRO A 6 28.08 -17.48 -26.23
C PRO A 6 28.16 -17.47 -24.70
N PHE A 7 29.05 -16.61 -24.23
CA PHE A 7 29.28 -16.23 -22.85
C PHE A 7 28.13 -15.33 -22.38
N PHE A 8 27.00 -15.90 -21.94
CA PHE A 8 25.99 -15.17 -21.19
C PHE A 8 25.31 -16.13 -20.23
N SER A 9 25.11 -15.67 -18.99
CA SER A 9 24.49 -16.40 -17.87
C SER A 9 25.45 -17.14 -16.93
N LEU A 10 26.20 -16.36 -16.13
CA LEU A 10 26.71 -16.84 -14.84
C LEU A 10 26.95 -15.65 -13.89
N PHE A 11 25.90 -14.91 -13.55
CA PHE A 11 25.97 -13.88 -12.47
C PHE A 11 24.76 -13.88 -11.52
N PHE A 12 23.94 -14.94 -11.54
CA PHE A 12 22.76 -15.07 -10.69
C PHE A 12 22.74 -16.40 -9.94
N ALA A 13 23.80 -16.72 -9.20
CA ALA A 13 23.79 -17.82 -8.24
C ALA A 13 25.01 -17.78 -7.31
N LEU A 14 25.13 -16.78 -6.44
CA LEU A 14 25.86 -16.94 -5.17
C LEU A 14 25.64 -15.71 -4.27
N PHE A 15 24.57 -15.70 -3.48
CA PHE A 15 24.48 -14.91 -2.25
C PHE A 15 23.54 -15.63 -1.28
N ILE A 16 23.94 -16.83 -0.90
CA ILE A 16 23.51 -17.47 0.34
C ILE A 16 24.81 -17.81 1.05
N ILE A 17 24.90 -17.46 2.35
CA ILE A 17 26.05 -17.58 3.25
C ILE A 17 26.98 -16.35 3.26
N THR A 18 26.53 -15.27 3.89
CA THR A 18 27.26 -14.56 4.97
C THR A 18 26.26 -13.61 5.64
N GLY A 19 25.98 -13.84 6.93
CA GLY A 19 25.13 -12.98 7.73
C GLY A 19 25.85 -11.67 8.05
N CYS A 20 25.67 -10.66 7.19
CA CYS A 20 25.63 -9.23 7.54
C CYS A 20 25.28 -8.44 6.27
N VAL A 21 24.05 -8.58 5.77
CA VAL A 21 23.55 -7.55 4.84
C VAL A 21 23.40 -6.30 5.71
N SER A 22 24.20 -5.27 5.43
CA SER A 22 24.05 -3.95 6.04
C SER A 22 22.57 -3.57 5.99
N ALA A 23 22.01 -3.00 7.07
CA ALA A 23 20.60 -2.59 7.09
C ALA A 23 20.22 -1.83 5.81
N LYS A 24 21.16 -1.01 5.30
CA LYS A 24 21.03 -0.22 4.07
C LYS A 24 20.74 -1.00 2.78
N GLU A 25 21.08 -2.28 2.67
CA GLU A 25 21.03 -3.04 1.40
C GLU A 25 19.92 -4.11 1.36
N ARG A 26 19.00 -4.08 2.32
CA ARG A 26 18.02 -5.15 2.48
C ARG A 26 16.87 -5.04 1.48
N LYS A 27 16.77 -6.03 0.58
CA LYS A 27 15.62 -6.20 -0.32
C LYS A 27 14.36 -6.64 0.46
N PRO A 28 13.16 -6.25 0.02
CA PRO A 28 11.92 -6.77 0.59
C PRO A 28 11.83 -8.30 0.41
N PRO A 29 11.15 -9.00 1.32
CA PRO A 29 10.82 -10.42 1.13
C PRO A 29 10.14 -10.65 -0.23
N TYR A 30 10.47 -11.78 -0.86
CA TYR A 30 9.88 -12.18 -2.14
C TYR A 30 9.26 -13.60 -2.03
N PRO A 31 8.00 -13.79 -2.45
CA PRO A 31 7.02 -12.74 -2.80
C PRO A 31 6.57 -11.94 -1.57
N ILE A 32 6.08 -10.72 -1.78
CA ILE A 32 5.42 -9.87 -0.78
C ILE A 32 4.04 -10.48 -0.50
N LYS A 33 3.90 -11.08 0.68
CA LYS A 33 2.65 -11.57 1.28
C LYS A 33 2.27 -10.55 2.34
N GLY A 34 1.69 -9.45 1.87
CA GLY A 34 1.53 -8.24 2.65
C GLY A 34 0.10 -7.95 3.08
N VAL A 35 -0.02 -7.08 4.08
CA VAL A 35 -1.31 -6.48 4.50
C VAL A 35 -1.11 -4.98 4.78
N CYS A 36 -2.10 -4.17 4.43
CA CYS A 36 -2.18 -2.78 4.88
C CYS A 36 -2.50 -2.78 6.38
N TYR A 37 -1.72 -2.03 7.17
CA TYR A 37 -1.77 -2.10 8.63
C TYR A 37 -2.00 -0.74 9.27
N ASN A 38 -3.21 -0.56 9.79
CA ASN A 38 -3.66 0.62 10.53
C ASN A 38 -4.67 0.19 11.61
N PRO A 39 -4.19 -0.42 12.72
CA PRO A 39 -5.04 -1.11 13.70
C PRO A 39 -5.73 -0.14 14.66
N ILE A 40 -6.66 0.68 14.13
CA ILE A 40 -7.41 1.66 14.91
C ILE A 40 -8.49 0.94 15.75
N PRO A 41 -8.52 1.13 17.09
CA PRO A 41 -9.53 0.51 17.93
C PRO A 41 -10.96 1.04 17.67
N ILE A 42 -11.96 0.23 18.03
CA ILE A 42 -13.37 0.63 17.97
C ILE A 42 -13.61 1.88 18.83
N GLY A 43 -14.27 2.88 18.27
CA GLY A 43 -14.54 4.18 18.91
C GLY A 43 -13.39 5.18 18.80
N GLN A 44 -12.35 4.89 18.02
CA GLN A 44 -11.23 5.79 17.72
C GLN A 44 -11.19 6.12 16.23
N GLY A 45 -10.60 7.25 15.87
CA GLY A 45 -10.54 7.76 14.50
C GLY A 45 -9.14 7.77 13.91
N TYR A 46 -9.03 8.38 12.73
CA TYR A 46 -7.78 8.55 11.96
C TYR A 46 -6.63 9.21 12.75
N ASP A 47 -6.95 9.95 13.83
CA ASP A 47 -5.99 10.66 14.67
C ASP A 47 -5.46 9.82 15.84
N TYR A 48 -5.92 8.58 16.00
CA TYR A 48 -5.48 7.69 17.07
C TYR A 48 -4.02 7.27 16.90
N ASN A 49 -3.24 7.46 17.96
CA ASN A 49 -1.84 7.05 17.99
C ASN A 49 -1.70 5.57 18.40
N PHE A 50 -1.91 4.63 17.48
CA PHE A 50 -1.74 3.20 17.74
C PHE A 50 -0.27 2.78 17.96
N TRP A 51 0.69 3.62 17.58
CA TRP A 51 2.12 3.34 17.74
C TRP A 51 2.54 3.15 19.20
N LYS A 52 1.82 3.78 20.13
CA LYS A 52 2.05 3.63 21.58
C LYS A 52 1.74 2.21 22.07
N ASP A 53 0.86 1.49 21.37
CA ASP A 53 0.34 0.16 21.73
C ASP A 53 1.16 -0.97 21.07
N ALA A 54 2.40 -0.66 20.66
CA ALA A 54 3.22 -1.55 19.84
C ALA A 54 3.42 -2.95 20.45
N LYS A 55 3.49 -3.07 21.79
CA LYS A 55 3.75 -4.37 22.43
C LYS A 55 2.53 -5.28 22.30
N GLU A 56 1.37 -4.73 22.62
CA GLU A 56 0.07 -5.39 22.60
C GLU A 56 -0.28 -5.78 21.15
N LEU A 57 -0.05 -4.87 20.20
CA LEU A 57 -0.25 -5.11 18.77
C LEU A 57 0.64 -6.25 18.25
N VAL A 58 1.92 -6.27 18.61
CA VAL A 58 2.84 -7.35 18.21
C VAL A 58 2.42 -8.68 18.84
N GLU A 59 1.94 -8.68 20.09
CA GLU A 59 1.46 -9.90 20.75
C GLU A 59 0.19 -10.46 20.13
N ALA A 60 -0.75 -9.61 19.73
CA ALA A 60 -2.01 -10.00 19.11
C ALA A 60 -1.86 -10.22 17.59
N ASP A 61 -1.60 -9.15 16.86
CA ASP A 61 -1.60 -9.11 15.40
C ASP A 61 -0.37 -9.78 14.82
N GLY A 62 0.83 -9.48 15.35
CA GLY A 62 2.08 -10.08 14.88
C GLY A 62 2.06 -11.62 14.94
N ARG A 63 1.43 -12.19 15.97
CA ARG A 63 1.24 -13.64 16.09
C ARG A 63 0.30 -14.21 15.02
N LEU A 64 -0.81 -13.52 14.73
CA LEU A 64 -1.77 -13.93 13.70
C LEU A 64 -1.15 -13.79 12.30
N MET A 65 -0.49 -12.65 12.02
CA MET A 65 0.26 -12.41 10.79
C MET A 65 1.29 -13.51 10.53
N ALA A 66 2.11 -13.85 11.53
CA ALA A 66 3.09 -14.93 11.41
C ALA A 66 2.44 -16.30 11.12
N LYS A 67 1.30 -16.59 11.75
CA LYS A 67 0.53 -17.81 11.48
C LYS A 67 -0.06 -17.84 10.08
N ALA A 68 -0.47 -16.70 9.53
CA ALA A 68 -0.98 -16.58 8.16
C ALA A 68 0.13 -16.60 7.10
N GLY A 69 1.40 -16.42 7.47
CA GLY A 69 2.50 -16.31 6.52
C GLY A 69 2.71 -14.90 5.96
N VAL A 70 2.13 -13.88 6.61
CA VAL A 70 2.43 -12.47 6.32
C VAL A 70 3.92 -12.21 6.55
N ASN A 71 4.58 -11.56 5.59
CA ASN A 71 6.00 -11.23 5.69
C ASN A 71 6.30 -9.73 5.59
N VAL A 72 5.34 -8.90 5.18
CA VAL A 72 5.47 -7.44 5.16
C VAL A 72 4.16 -6.78 5.62
N VAL A 73 4.25 -5.75 6.46
CA VAL A 73 3.12 -4.83 6.71
C VAL A 73 3.38 -3.50 6.00
N ARG A 74 2.33 -2.88 5.45
CA ARG A 74 2.40 -1.54 4.87
C ARG A 74 1.86 -0.50 5.84
N PHE A 75 2.68 0.51 6.11
CA PHE A 75 2.28 1.73 6.81
C PHE A 75 2.22 2.88 5.81
N TYR A 76 1.11 3.62 5.80
CA TYR A 76 0.94 4.77 4.91
C TYR A 76 1.86 5.95 5.24
N GLN A 77 2.14 6.12 6.53
CA GLN A 77 3.07 7.11 7.08
C GLN A 77 3.54 6.65 8.47
N PRO A 78 4.68 7.12 8.97
CA PRO A 78 5.08 6.88 10.35
C PRO A 78 4.20 7.67 11.33
N GLY A 79 4.24 7.29 12.61
CA GLY A 79 3.65 8.07 13.68
C GLY A 79 4.38 9.40 13.91
N LYS A 80 3.70 10.34 14.59
CA LYS A 80 4.29 11.64 14.98
C LYS A 80 5.54 11.45 15.86
N ASP A 81 5.50 10.44 16.73
CA ASP A 81 6.66 9.99 17.50
C ASP A 81 7.36 8.86 16.74
N LEU A 82 8.52 9.17 16.16
CA LEU A 82 9.31 8.23 15.38
C LEU A 82 9.91 7.11 16.23
N GLU A 83 10.13 7.31 17.53
CA GLU A 83 10.64 6.24 18.40
C GLU A 83 9.56 5.18 18.67
N GLN A 84 8.29 5.58 18.79
CA GLN A 84 7.17 4.64 18.85
C GLN A 84 7.03 3.86 17.54
N THR A 85 7.21 4.54 16.41
CA THR A 85 7.22 3.91 15.08
C THR A 85 8.32 2.86 14.97
N LYS A 86 9.57 3.23 15.31
CA LYS A 86 10.71 2.31 15.36
C LYS A 86 10.42 1.11 16.24
N ARG A 87 9.85 1.34 17.44
CA ARG A 87 9.55 0.27 18.39
C ARG A 87 8.60 -0.78 17.79
N LEU A 88 7.54 -0.37 17.12
CA LEU A 88 6.61 -1.31 16.48
C LEU A 88 7.30 -2.12 15.36
N ILE A 89 7.99 -1.44 14.45
CA ILE A 89 8.73 -2.06 13.34
C ILE A 89 9.76 -3.06 13.90
N HIS A 90 10.53 -2.64 14.89
CA HIS A 90 11.56 -3.45 15.54
C HIS A 90 10.97 -4.72 16.17
N LEU A 91 9.85 -4.60 16.89
CA LEU A 91 9.23 -5.72 17.57
C LEU A 91 8.60 -6.72 16.59
N LEU A 92 7.90 -6.25 15.56
CA LEU A 92 7.38 -7.11 14.48
C LEU A 92 8.51 -7.90 13.82
N TYR A 93 9.60 -7.22 13.46
CA TYR A 93 10.73 -7.85 12.80
C TYR A 93 11.50 -8.80 13.71
N LYS A 94 11.84 -8.35 14.94
CA LYS A 94 12.60 -9.16 15.89
C LYS A 94 11.87 -10.45 16.25
N ARG A 95 10.56 -10.38 16.50
CA ARG A 95 9.77 -11.50 17.00
C ARG A 95 9.26 -12.43 15.90
N TYR A 96 8.89 -11.89 14.74
CA TYR A 96 8.22 -12.67 13.69
C TYR A 96 8.86 -12.57 12.31
N LYS A 97 9.94 -11.79 12.16
CA LYS A 97 10.59 -11.50 10.86
C LYS A 97 9.67 -10.83 9.84
N ILE A 98 8.57 -10.25 10.31
CA ILE A 98 7.67 -9.41 9.50
C ILE A 98 8.37 -8.08 9.26
N CYS A 99 8.58 -7.73 8.00
CA CYS A 99 9.19 -6.48 7.60
C CYS A 99 8.13 -5.38 7.45
N SER A 100 8.58 -4.14 7.27
CA SER A 100 7.70 -2.99 7.11
C SER A 100 8.05 -2.23 5.82
N ALA A 101 7.02 -2.02 4.99
CA ALA A 101 7.02 -1.02 3.94
C ALA A 101 6.46 0.28 4.53
N VAL A 102 7.25 1.36 4.49
CA VAL A 102 6.89 2.63 5.13
C VAL A 102 6.70 3.70 4.05
N GLY A 103 5.56 4.39 4.10
CA GLY A 103 5.18 5.34 3.08
C GLY A 103 5.13 6.80 3.51
N HIS A 104 4.79 7.65 2.54
CA HIS A 104 4.44 9.06 2.77
C HIS A 104 3.39 9.49 1.74
N HIS A 105 2.34 10.21 2.15
CA HIS A 105 1.25 10.63 1.25
C HIS A 105 1.62 11.74 0.26
N LEU A 106 2.84 12.29 0.33
CA LEU A 106 3.33 13.38 -0.52
C LEU A 106 2.40 14.62 -0.54
N GLY A 107 1.78 14.91 0.59
CA GLY A 107 0.89 16.05 0.76
C GLY A 107 -0.52 15.87 0.20
N PHE A 108 -0.93 14.66 -0.19
CA PHE A 108 -2.29 14.39 -0.68
C PHE A 108 -3.41 14.78 0.30
N TRP A 109 -3.11 14.87 1.60
CA TRP A 109 -4.06 15.27 2.64
C TRP A 109 -3.78 16.67 3.23
N GLU A 110 -2.76 17.38 2.74
CA GLU A 110 -2.46 18.75 3.17
C GLU A 110 -3.56 19.72 2.75
N ARG A 111 -3.78 20.84 3.45
CA ARG A 111 -4.76 21.85 3.00
C ARG A 111 -4.38 22.47 1.66
N TYR A 112 -3.09 22.70 1.44
CA TYR A 112 -2.54 23.22 0.18
C TYR A 112 -1.75 22.11 -0.53
N LEU A 113 -2.06 21.89 -1.80
CA LEU A 113 -1.41 20.93 -2.68
C LEU A 113 -1.06 21.64 -3.98
N ASP A 114 0.21 21.67 -4.35
CA ASP A 114 0.67 22.20 -5.63
C ASP A 114 2.09 21.72 -5.94
N TYR A 115 2.21 20.69 -6.78
CA TYR A 115 3.51 20.15 -7.13
C TYR A 115 4.32 21.07 -8.06
N THR A 116 3.81 22.21 -8.54
CA THR A 116 4.65 23.22 -9.24
C THR A 116 5.19 24.29 -8.29
N ASP A 117 4.70 24.39 -7.04
CA ASP A 117 5.25 25.33 -6.05
C ASP A 117 6.50 24.73 -5.39
N SER A 118 7.65 25.34 -5.66
CA SER A 118 8.94 24.94 -5.07
C SER A 118 8.95 24.93 -3.53
N ARG A 119 8.13 25.74 -2.86
CA ARG A 119 8.03 25.73 -1.39
C ARG A 119 7.27 24.49 -0.91
N PHE A 120 6.23 24.08 -1.64
CA PHE A 120 5.51 22.85 -1.37
C PHE A 120 6.42 21.64 -1.59
N GLN A 121 7.12 21.58 -2.74
CA GLN A 121 8.09 20.52 -3.01
C GLN A 121 9.16 20.42 -1.91
N LYS A 122 9.75 21.55 -1.49
CA LYS A 122 10.76 21.58 -0.40
C LYS A 122 10.20 21.10 0.94
N LYS A 123 8.95 21.43 1.26
CA LYS A 123 8.27 20.94 2.48
C LYS A 123 8.17 19.41 2.43
N ILE A 124 7.56 18.88 1.37
CA ILE A 124 7.35 17.43 1.22
C ILE A 124 8.67 16.67 1.16
N GLU A 125 9.68 17.22 0.48
CA GLU A 125 11.02 16.66 0.45
C GLU A 125 11.62 16.56 1.86
N LYS A 126 11.53 17.63 2.66
CA LYS A 126 12.03 17.62 4.03
C LYS A 126 11.35 16.55 4.89
N GLU A 127 10.04 16.37 4.74
CA GLU A 127 9.27 15.34 5.45
C GLU A 127 9.71 13.93 5.05
N VAL A 128 9.78 13.66 3.75
CA VAL A 128 10.21 12.35 3.21
C VAL A 128 11.63 12.00 3.62
N LEU A 129 12.58 12.92 3.42
CA LEU A 129 13.97 12.66 3.79
C LEU A 129 14.15 12.56 5.31
N GLY A 130 13.39 13.33 6.10
CA GLY A 130 13.38 13.22 7.55
C GLY A 130 12.89 11.85 8.04
N MET A 131 11.82 11.31 7.42
CA MET A 131 11.34 9.95 7.68
C MET A 131 12.41 8.90 7.36
N VAL A 132 13.01 8.97 6.16
CA VAL A 132 14.02 8.00 5.72
C VAL A 132 15.25 8.05 6.63
N GLU A 133 15.77 9.25 6.92
CA GLU A 133 16.92 9.42 7.83
C GLU A 133 16.66 8.84 9.22
N ALA A 134 15.44 9.01 9.75
CA ALA A 134 15.10 8.49 11.06
C ALA A 134 14.97 6.96 11.10
N LEU A 135 14.57 6.34 9.99
CA LEU A 135 14.17 4.92 9.96
C LEU A 135 15.13 4.00 9.18
N LYS A 136 16.11 4.54 8.43
CA LYS A 136 17.04 3.75 7.59
C LYS A 136 17.83 2.68 8.37
N ASP A 137 18.12 2.93 9.64
CA ASP A 137 18.92 2.01 10.46
C ASP A 137 18.05 0.95 11.17
N GLU A 138 16.71 1.02 11.05
CA GLU A 138 15.80 0.03 11.61
C GLU A 138 15.79 -1.26 10.74
N PRO A 139 16.23 -2.42 11.28
CA PRO A 139 16.33 -3.65 10.49
C PRO A 139 15.00 -4.14 9.91
N GLY A 140 13.87 -3.80 10.54
CA GLY A 140 12.54 -4.18 10.07
C GLY A 140 12.07 -3.45 8.82
N VAL A 141 12.62 -2.28 8.47
CA VAL A 141 12.27 -1.56 7.24
C VAL A 141 12.83 -2.31 6.02
N CYS A 142 12.02 -2.45 4.97
CA CYS A 142 12.45 -3.13 3.74
C CYS A 142 12.08 -2.44 2.42
N LEU A 143 11.25 -1.37 2.47
CA LEU A 143 10.72 -0.72 1.28
C LEU A 143 10.17 0.67 1.64
N TRP A 144 10.41 1.66 0.77
CA TRP A 144 9.80 2.99 0.85
C TRP A 144 8.68 3.10 -0.18
N ILE A 145 7.49 3.59 0.19
CA ILE A 145 6.37 3.80 -0.74
C ILE A 145 5.98 5.27 -0.79
N LEU A 146 6.30 5.94 -1.89
CA LEU A 146 6.01 7.36 -2.08
C LEU A 146 4.66 7.55 -2.78
N GLY A 147 3.73 8.19 -2.10
CA GLY A 147 2.38 8.45 -2.57
C GLY A 147 1.39 7.33 -2.19
N ASN A 148 0.12 7.71 -2.15
CA ASN A 148 -1.01 6.80 -2.06
C ASN A 148 -2.10 7.34 -2.97
N GLU A 149 -2.18 6.81 -4.21
CA GLU A 149 -3.19 7.23 -5.19
C GLU A 149 -3.17 8.72 -5.57
N ASN A 150 -2.02 9.40 -5.45
CA ASN A 150 -1.93 10.83 -5.72
C ASN A 150 -2.32 11.21 -7.17
N ASN A 151 -2.24 10.27 -8.11
CA ASN A 151 -2.68 10.46 -9.49
C ASN A 151 -4.19 10.72 -9.64
N ARG A 152 -5.02 10.41 -8.61
CA ARG A 152 -6.44 10.77 -8.54
C ARG A 152 -6.71 12.28 -8.49
N CYS A 153 -5.69 13.13 -8.32
CA CYS A 153 -5.83 14.59 -8.33
C CYS A 153 -5.45 15.25 -9.67
N PHE A 154 -5.06 14.47 -10.68
CA PHE A 154 -4.58 15.04 -11.95
C PHE A 154 -5.72 15.60 -12.80
N ASP A 155 -6.83 14.88 -12.89
CA ASP A 155 -8.07 15.29 -13.54
C ASP A 155 -8.93 16.26 -12.71
N ASN A 156 -8.54 16.52 -11.46
CA ASN A 156 -9.28 17.30 -10.46
C ASN A 156 -10.61 16.69 -9.99
N GLU A 157 -10.87 15.40 -10.23
CA GLU A 157 -12.15 14.78 -9.82
C GLU A 157 -12.21 14.54 -8.32
N ILE A 158 -11.12 14.01 -7.73
CA ILE A 158 -11.04 13.78 -6.28
C ILE A 158 -10.52 15.00 -5.55
N ARG A 159 -9.50 15.66 -6.11
CA ARG A 159 -8.86 16.80 -5.47
C ARG A 159 -8.34 17.82 -6.45
N VAL A 160 -8.74 19.07 -6.25
CA VAL A 160 -8.32 20.18 -7.09
C VAL A 160 -6.95 20.71 -6.66
N TRP A 161 -6.04 20.86 -7.62
CA TRP A 161 -4.90 21.74 -7.46
C TRP A 161 -4.59 22.50 -8.74
N ASN A 162 -4.17 23.76 -8.59
CA ASN A 162 -4.02 24.71 -9.67
C ASN A 162 -2.54 25.04 -9.89
N PRO A 163 -1.85 24.28 -10.75
CA PRO A 163 -0.43 24.48 -11.03
C PRO A 163 -0.15 25.91 -11.50
N LYS A 164 0.71 26.62 -10.77
CA LYS A 164 1.25 27.90 -11.23
C LYS A 164 2.01 27.67 -12.54
N GLY A 165 1.70 28.47 -13.56
CA GLY A 165 2.39 28.44 -14.86
C GLY A 165 1.77 27.52 -15.93
N LEU A 166 0.85 26.62 -15.59
CA LEU A 166 0.15 25.77 -16.59
C LEU A 166 -1.15 26.42 -17.15
N LYS A 167 -1.38 27.71 -16.84
CA LYS A 167 -2.65 28.46 -16.98
C LYS A 167 -3.17 28.69 -18.41
N ALA A 168 -2.64 28.04 -19.44
CA ALA A 168 -3.10 28.20 -20.82
C ALA A 168 -3.69 26.92 -21.44
N GLU A 169 -3.78 25.82 -20.68
CA GLU A 169 -4.32 24.56 -21.21
C GLU A 169 -5.82 24.44 -20.96
N HIS A 170 -6.63 24.69 -22.01
CA HIS A 170 -8.08 24.54 -21.95
C HIS A 170 -8.55 23.08 -22.06
N ASN A 171 -7.69 22.18 -22.55
CA ASN A 171 -8.03 20.75 -22.61
C ASN A 171 -7.74 20.08 -21.27
N LYS A 172 -8.80 19.63 -20.59
CA LYS A 172 -8.71 18.98 -19.27
C LYS A 172 -7.77 17.76 -19.23
N TYR A 173 -7.72 16.97 -20.31
CA TYR A 173 -6.86 15.78 -20.38
C TYR A 173 -5.39 16.17 -20.50
N LYS A 174 -5.07 17.12 -21.39
CA LYS A 174 -3.70 17.64 -21.50
C LYS A 174 -3.22 18.33 -20.22
N LEU A 175 -4.11 18.99 -19.49
CA LEU A 175 -3.78 19.56 -18.19
C LEU A 175 -3.47 18.45 -17.17
N ALA A 176 -4.24 17.37 -17.16
CA ALA A 176 -3.99 16.21 -16.30
C ALA A 176 -2.65 15.52 -16.65
N GLU A 177 -2.32 15.34 -17.93
CA GLU A 177 -1.02 14.84 -18.37
C GLU A 177 0.13 15.73 -17.88
N LYS A 178 0.03 17.06 -18.05
CA LYS A 178 1.04 18.01 -17.56
C LYS A 178 1.22 17.94 -16.04
N LYS A 179 0.13 17.76 -15.29
CA LYS A 179 0.17 17.54 -13.84
C LYS A 179 0.85 16.23 -13.48
N ALA A 180 0.57 15.17 -14.23
CA ALA A 180 1.20 13.88 -14.07
C ALA A 180 2.72 13.98 -14.31
N GLU A 181 3.16 14.64 -15.38
CA GLU A 181 4.58 14.89 -15.65
C GLU A 181 5.29 15.59 -14.48
N VAL A 182 4.68 16.66 -13.94
CA VAL A 182 5.23 17.41 -12.81
C VAL A 182 5.37 16.51 -11.58
N TYR A 183 4.31 15.76 -11.25
CA TYR A 183 4.30 14.88 -10.09
C TYR A 183 5.33 13.76 -10.22
N TYR A 184 5.38 13.06 -11.36
CA TYR A 184 6.32 11.95 -11.54
C TYR A 184 7.77 12.41 -11.55
N ARG A 185 8.09 13.57 -12.13
CA ARG A 185 9.43 14.16 -12.01
C ARG A 185 9.79 14.47 -10.55
N PHE A 186 8.83 14.97 -9.78
CA PHE A 186 9.03 15.24 -8.36
C PHE A 186 9.28 13.95 -7.56
N VAL A 187 8.48 12.90 -7.78
CA VAL A 187 8.70 11.59 -7.13
C VAL A 187 10.06 11.01 -7.52
N ASN A 188 10.45 11.10 -8.78
CA ASN A 188 11.77 10.65 -9.23
C ASN A 188 12.93 11.40 -8.54
N GLN A 189 12.79 12.71 -8.36
CA GLN A 189 13.77 13.51 -7.62
C GLN A 189 13.86 13.08 -6.15
N LEU A 190 12.74 12.76 -5.51
CA LEU A 190 12.73 12.22 -4.15
C LEU A 190 13.41 10.85 -4.10
N ALA A 191 13.07 9.93 -5.00
CA ALA A 191 13.68 8.60 -5.07
C ALA A 191 15.20 8.68 -5.21
N LYS A 192 15.68 9.54 -6.11
CA LYS A 192 17.12 9.83 -6.27
C LYS A 192 17.79 10.27 -4.98
N LYS A 193 17.15 11.15 -4.21
CA LYS A 193 17.68 11.66 -2.93
C LYS A 193 17.63 10.60 -1.83
N ILE A 194 16.59 9.77 -1.81
CA ILE A 194 16.50 8.63 -0.89
C ILE A 194 17.64 7.65 -1.15
N HIS A 195 17.94 7.33 -2.41
CA HIS A 195 19.06 6.45 -2.78
C HIS A 195 20.45 7.00 -2.41
N GLN A 196 20.58 8.29 -2.08
CA GLN A 196 21.82 8.84 -1.51
C GLN A 196 21.96 8.52 -0.01
N ILE A 197 20.86 8.18 0.66
CA ILE A 197 20.75 7.98 2.11
C ILE A 197 20.64 6.48 2.47
N ASP A 198 19.82 5.74 1.70
CA ASP A 198 19.45 4.34 1.94
C ASP A 198 19.37 3.59 0.59
N GLN A 199 19.86 2.34 0.51
CA GLN A 199 19.86 1.54 -0.72
C GLN A 199 18.62 0.63 -0.83
N ARG A 200 17.72 0.66 0.15
CA ARG A 200 16.44 -0.05 0.05
C ARG A 200 15.58 0.50 -1.09
N PRO A 201 14.73 -0.34 -1.70
CA PRO A 201 13.94 0.10 -2.86
C PRO A 201 12.95 1.20 -2.52
N VAL A 202 12.69 2.06 -3.50
CA VAL A 202 11.68 3.11 -3.50
C VAL A 202 10.61 2.78 -4.52
N ALA A 203 9.36 2.75 -4.08
CA ALA A 203 8.20 2.50 -4.92
C ALA A 203 7.35 3.76 -5.10
N LEU A 204 6.74 3.89 -6.28
CA LEU A 204 5.73 4.90 -6.58
C LEU A 204 4.34 4.33 -6.33
N GLY A 205 3.60 4.90 -5.38
CA GLY A 205 2.18 4.62 -5.15
C GLY A 205 1.31 5.26 -6.23
N ASN A 206 0.51 4.43 -6.92
CA ASN A 206 -0.37 4.85 -8.01
C ASN A 206 -1.72 4.14 -7.95
N ALA A 207 -2.81 4.88 -8.16
CA ALA A 207 -4.14 4.35 -8.33
C ALA A 207 -4.30 3.75 -9.72
N ASP A 208 -4.52 2.44 -9.79
CA ASP A 208 -4.64 1.70 -11.04
C ASP A 208 -3.46 2.08 -11.99
N LEU A 209 -3.70 2.10 -13.30
CA LEU A 209 -2.75 2.48 -14.33
C LEU A 209 -2.99 3.90 -14.85
N SER A 210 -3.92 4.65 -14.23
CA SER A 210 -4.31 5.99 -14.66
C SER A 210 -3.11 6.94 -14.68
N PHE A 211 -2.87 7.54 -15.84
CA PHE A 211 -1.73 8.44 -16.13
C PHE A 211 -0.35 7.81 -15.94
N LEU A 212 -0.24 6.50 -15.70
CA LEU A 212 1.05 5.88 -15.36
C LEU A 212 2.01 5.87 -16.57
N ASP A 213 1.46 5.77 -17.76
CA ASP A 213 2.16 5.84 -19.05
C ASP A 213 2.93 7.15 -19.25
N VAL A 214 2.35 8.29 -18.83
CA VAL A 214 3.02 9.61 -18.81
C VAL A 214 4.31 9.56 -17.99
N GLY A 215 4.31 8.77 -16.91
CA GLY A 215 5.45 8.63 -16.01
C GLY A 215 6.57 7.76 -16.54
N LYS A 216 6.35 6.91 -17.55
CA LYS A 216 7.26 5.81 -17.93
C LYS A 216 8.74 6.19 -17.98
N ASP A 217 9.06 7.27 -18.69
CA ASP A 217 10.45 7.74 -18.89
C ASP A 217 10.85 8.84 -17.88
N LEU A 218 9.96 9.22 -16.98
CA LEU A 218 10.14 10.30 -16.00
C LEU A 218 10.56 9.81 -14.62
N ILE A 219 10.47 8.49 -14.37
CA ILE A 219 10.77 7.85 -13.08
C ILE A 219 11.92 6.82 -13.14
N PRO A 220 13.09 7.11 -13.76
CA PRO A 220 14.19 6.14 -13.84
C PRO A 220 14.69 5.67 -12.46
N GLU A 221 14.64 6.53 -11.45
CA GLU A 221 15.14 6.28 -10.08
C GLU A 221 14.11 5.57 -9.18
N VAL A 222 12.89 5.32 -9.68
CA VAL A 222 11.89 4.53 -8.95
C VAL A 222 12.12 3.04 -9.24
N ASP A 223 12.28 2.23 -8.21
CA ASP A 223 12.57 0.80 -8.32
C ASP A 223 11.31 -0.02 -8.63
N PHE A 224 10.18 0.34 -8.02
CA PHE A 224 8.92 -0.41 -8.11
C PHE A 224 7.72 0.48 -8.42
N LEU A 225 6.74 -0.10 -9.11
CA LEU A 225 5.39 0.45 -9.17
C LEU A 225 4.52 -0.21 -8.08
N ALA A 226 3.89 0.61 -7.24
CA ALA A 226 3.03 0.17 -6.15
C ALA A 226 1.58 0.53 -6.51
N ILE A 227 0.81 -0.47 -6.96
CA ILE A 227 -0.49 -0.24 -7.60
C ILE A 227 -1.64 -0.52 -6.64
N THR A 228 -2.47 0.47 -6.36
CA THR A 228 -3.75 0.30 -5.66
C THR A 228 -4.82 -0.04 -6.67
N VAL A 229 -5.54 -1.15 -6.49
CA VAL A 229 -6.52 -1.61 -7.48
C VAL A 229 -7.73 -2.31 -6.85
N TYR A 230 -8.91 -1.99 -7.35
CA TYR A 230 -10.18 -2.54 -6.90
C TYR A 230 -11.04 -2.95 -8.12
N ARG A 231 -10.57 -3.94 -8.90
CA ARG A 231 -11.19 -4.41 -10.15
C ARG A 231 -12.04 -5.68 -9.99
N GLY A 232 -12.48 -5.99 -8.77
CA GLY A 232 -13.25 -7.21 -8.46
C GLY A 232 -12.37 -8.44 -8.29
N ASN A 233 -12.90 -9.64 -8.51
CA ASN A 233 -12.22 -10.92 -8.22
C ASN A 233 -11.10 -11.28 -9.21
N SER A 234 -10.90 -10.49 -10.28
CA SER A 234 -9.85 -10.66 -11.27
C SER A 234 -9.21 -9.29 -11.57
N PHE A 235 -7.91 -9.28 -11.89
CA PHE A 235 -7.24 -8.07 -12.35
C PHE A 235 -7.42 -7.82 -13.86
N GLY A 236 -8.06 -8.77 -14.57
CA GLY A 236 -8.25 -8.72 -16.01
C GLY A 236 -6.92 -8.62 -16.75
N ASN A 237 -6.80 -7.65 -17.65
CA ASN A 237 -5.59 -7.43 -18.44
C ASN A 237 -4.53 -6.54 -17.74
N LEU A 238 -4.68 -6.20 -16.46
CA LEU A 238 -3.77 -5.29 -15.75
C LEU A 238 -2.32 -5.77 -15.83
N PHE A 239 -2.07 -7.07 -15.61
CA PHE A 239 -0.73 -7.66 -15.70
C PHE A 239 -0.06 -7.44 -17.07
N GLU A 240 -0.83 -7.49 -18.15
CA GLU A 240 -0.31 -7.26 -19.51
C GLU A 240 -0.03 -5.78 -19.75
N GLN A 241 -0.88 -4.90 -19.24
CA GLN A 241 -0.72 -3.46 -19.39
C GLN A 241 0.48 -2.94 -18.59
N ILE A 242 0.61 -3.32 -17.32
CA ILE A 242 1.71 -2.83 -16.47
C ILE A 242 3.09 -3.33 -16.92
N LYS A 243 3.18 -4.53 -17.53
CA LYS A 243 4.43 -5.01 -18.14
C LYS A 243 5.00 -4.03 -19.16
N LYS A 244 4.16 -3.23 -19.84
CA LYS A 244 4.60 -2.21 -20.81
C LYS A 244 5.38 -1.06 -20.16
N MET A 245 5.27 -0.89 -18.84
CA MET A 245 6.04 0.09 -18.08
C MET A 245 7.52 -0.31 -17.91
N GLY A 246 7.85 -1.59 -18.08
CA GLY A 246 9.24 -2.07 -18.00
C GLY A 246 9.85 -1.99 -16.60
N LYS A 247 9.02 -1.89 -15.55
CA LYS A 247 9.44 -1.87 -14.14
C LYS A 247 8.74 -3.00 -13.38
N PRO A 248 9.40 -3.63 -12.39
CA PRO A 248 8.72 -4.55 -11.50
C PRO A 248 7.66 -3.81 -10.67
N PHE A 249 6.65 -4.54 -10.21
CA PHE A 249 5.54 -3.94 -9.49
C PHE A 249 5.00 -4.87 -8.42
N PHE A 250 4.25 -4.31 -7.48
CA PHE A 250 3.41 -5.05 -6.55
C PHE A 250 2.11 -4.29 -6.34
N PHE A 251 1.09 -4.97 -5.82
CA PHE A 251 -0.15 -4.30 -5.46
C PHE A 251 0.01 -3.64 -4.11
N SER A 252 -0.05 -2.31 -4.04
CA SER A 252 -0.01 -1.56 -2.77
C SER A 252 -1.28 -1.75 -1.95
N GLU A 253 -2.39 -2.04 -2.63
CA GLU A 253 -3.71 -2.38 -2.09
C GLU A 253 -4.45 -3.22 -3.12
N PHE A 254 -5.09 -4.29 -2.66
CA PHE A 254 -6.11 -5.05 -3.37
C PHE A 254 -7.00 -5.74 -2.34
N GLY A 255 -8.24 -6.07 -2.69
CA GLY A 255 -9.07 -6.88 -1.81
C GLY A 255 -10.54 -6.89 -2.17
N CYS A 256 -11.36 -7.16 -1.16
CA CYS A 256 -12.82 -7.12 -1.15
C CYS A 256 -13.25 -6.82 0.28
N ASP A 257 -14.25 -5.98 0.49
CA ASP A 257 -14.84 -5.84 1.81
C ASP A 257 -15.72 -7.05 2.16
N ALA A 258 -16.01 -7.21 3.44
CA ALA A 258 -16.79 -8.28 4.02
C ALA A 258 -18.26 -7.90 4.20
N TYR A 259 -18.80 -6.92 3.47
CA TYR A 259 -20.19 -6.55 3.54
C TYR A 259 -20.88 -6.77 2.20
N ASN A 260 -22.15 -7.17 2.23
CA ASN A 260 -22.96 -7.28 1.03
C ASN A 260 -24.01 -6.18 1.08
N ALA A 261 -23.80 -5.13 0.29
CA ALA A 261 -24.68 -3.96 0.30
C ALA A 261 -26.09 -4.27 -0.22
N PHE A 262 -26.24 -5.29 -1.08
CA PHE A 262 -27.54 -5.71 -1.59
C PHE A 262 -28.35 -6.50 -0.55
N LEU A 263 -27.71 -7.43 0.16
CA LEU A 263 -28.35 -8.25 1.20
C LEU A 263 -28.35 -7.59 2.58
N ASN A 264 -27.63 -6.48 2.73
CA ASN A 264 -27.44 -5.73 3.97
C ASN A 264 -26.99 -6.62 5.14
N LYS A 265 -25.90 -7.37 4.92
CA LYS A 265 -25.29 -8.26 5.92
C LYS A 265 -23.80 -8.50 5.65
N GLU A 266 -23.08 -8.96 6.68
CA GLU A 266 -21.71 -9.44 6.54
C GLU A 266 -21.62 -10.66 5.58
N ASP A 267 -20.59 -10.67 4.75
CA ASP A 267 -20.38 -11.62 3.65
C ASP A 267 -18.90 -12.05 3.54
N GLU A 268 -18.45 -12.79 4.56
CA GLU A 268 -17.10 -13.37 4.60
C GLU A 268 -16.83 -14.34 3.43
N GLU A 269 -17.87 -14.93 2.83
CA GLU A 269 -17.73 -15.89 1.73
C GLU A 269 -17.24 -15.20 0.47
N ASN A 270 -17.89 -14.10 0.07
CA ASN A 270 -17.43 -13.32 -1.08
C ASN A 270 -16.08 -12.66 -0.83
N GLN A 271 -15.81 -12.18 0.39
CA GLN A 271 -14.48 -11.68 0.75
C GLN A 271 -13.39 -12.75 0.52
N ALA A 272 -13.59 -13.97 1.02
CA ALA A 272 -12.65 -15.07 0.88
C ALA A 272 -12.50 -15.52 -0.59
N LEU A 273 -13.60 -15.59 -1.34
CA LEU A 273 -13.60 -15.94 -2.76
C LEU A 273 -12.78 -14.94 -3.58
N PHE A 274 -13.01 -13.64 -3.40
CA PHE A 274 -12.34 -12.58 -4.15
C PHE A 274 -10.84 -12.57 -3.84
N LEU A 275 -10.47 -12.56 -2.56
CA LEU A 275 -9.05 -12.57 -2.15
C LEU A 275 -8.32 -13.83 -2.62
N SER A 276 -8.96 -15.00 -2.57
CA SER A 276 -8.36 -16.24 -3.10
C SER A 276 -8.14 -16.16 -4.61
N SER A 277 -9.12 -15.64 -5.35
CA SER A 277 -9.04 -15.49 -6.81
C SER A 277 -7.94 -14.50 -7.21
N GLN A 278 -7.94 -13.32 -6.59
CA GLN A 278 -6.92 -12.28 -6.78
C GLN A 278 -5.53 -12.84 -6.46
N TRP A 279 -5.33 -13.49 -5.30
CA TRP A 279 -4.01 -14.03 -4.94
C TRP A 279 -3.53 -15.11 -5.93
N LYS A 280 -4.42 -15.97 -6.44
CA LYS A 280 -4.06 -16.96 -7.47
C LYS A 280 -3.60 -16.31 -8.78
N GLU A 281 -4.16 -15.17 -9.16
CA GLU A 281 -3.66 -14.41 -10.32
C GLU A 281 -2.31 -13.74 -10.04
N ILE A 282 -2.11 -13.21 -8.83
CA ILE A 282 -0.82 -12.68 -8.38
C ILE A 282 0.24 -13.78 -8.47
N GLU A 283 -0.02 -14.95 -7.89
CA GLU A 283 0.88 -16.09 -7.87
C GLU A 283 1.31 -16.52 -9.28
N LYS A 284 0.35 -16.62 -10.21
CA LYS A 284 0.62 -16.94 -11.63
C LYS A 284 1.51 -15.92 -12.35
N ASN A 285 1.57 -14.68 -11.85
CA ASN A 285 2.31 -13.58 -12.47
C ASN A 285 3.55 -13.15 -11.67
N LEU A 286 3.90 -13.88 -10.60
CA LEU A 286 5.10 -13.61 -9.83
C LEU A 286 6.35 -13.70 -10.72
N GLY A 287 7.20 -12.67 -10.66
CA GLY A 287 8.49 -12.69 -11.32
C GLY A 287 9.39 -11.53 -10.88
N PRO A 288 10.72 -11.70 -10.82
CA PRO A 288 11.64 -10.64 -10.39
C PRO A 288 11.57 -9.35 -11.22
N ALA A 289 11.27 -9.47 -12.53
CA ALA A 289 11.06 -8.33 -13.43
C ALA A 289 9.56 -7.99 -13.63
N GLY A 290 8.66 -8.64 -12.88
CA GLY A 290 7.22 -8.56 -13.02
C GLY A 290 6.54 -8.31 -11.67
N CYS A 291 5.54 -9.12 -11.33
CA CYS A 291 4.81 -8.97 -10.07
C CYS A 291 5.63 -9.50 -8.88
N TRP A 292 5.66 -8.73 -7.79
CA TRP A 292 6.32 -9.10 -6.54
C TRP A 292 5.36 -9.53 -5.44
N GLY A 293 4.06 -9.59 -5.71
CA GLY A 293 3.03 -9.86 -4.70
C GLY A 293 2.21 -8.61 -4.43
N GLY A 294 1.81 -8.41 -3.18
CA GLY A 294 1.07 -7.22 -2.79
C GLY A 294 0.58 -7.20 -1.36
N PHE A 295 -0.22 -6.18 -1.06
CA PHE A 295 -0.81 -5.94 0.24
C PHE A 295 -2.33 -6.04 0.17
N VAL A 296 -2.90 -6.95 0.96
CA VAL A 296 -4.35 -7.03 1.15
C VAL A 296 -4.80 -5.79 1.92
N PHE A 297 -5.80 -5.10 1.38
CA PHE A 297 -6.55 -4.05 2.07
C PHE A 297 -7.78 -4.68 2.71
N GLU A 298 -7.84 -4.85 4.03
CA GLU A 298 -6.80 -4.53 5.02
C GLU A 298 -6.76 -5.48 6.21
N TRP A 299 -5.83 -5.26 7.16
CA TRP A 299 -5.65 -6.19 8.27
C TRP A 299 -6.86 -6.25 9.21
N THR A 300 -7.33 -5.11 9.71
CA THR A 300 -8.48 -5.00 10.64
C THR A 300 -9.50 -4.03 10.11
N ASP A 301 -10.76 -4.22 10.48
CA ASP A 301 -11.80 -3.22 10.20
C ASP A 301 -11.42 -1.86 10.77
N GLU A 302 -11.83 -0.81 10.06
CA GLU A 302 -11.57 0.58 10.43
C GLU A 302 -12.91 1.34 10.52
N TRP A 303 -13.54 1.28 11.71
CA TRP A 303 -14.90 1.76 12.01
C TRP A 303 -15.10 3.28 11.92
N TRP A 304 -14.08 4.02 11.49
CA TRP A 304 -14.13 5.47 11.35
C TRP A 304 -14.16 5.92 9.89
N LYS A 305 -13.91 5.01 8.93
CA LYS A 305 -13.66 5.37 7.54
C LYS A 305 -14.92 5.83 6.79
N HIS A 306 -16.11 5.35 7.14
CA HIS A 306 -17.32 5.78 6.43
C HIS A 306 -17.51 7.30 6.54
N ASN A 307 -17.24 7.87 7.71
CA ASN A 307 -17.28 9.31 7.92
C ASN A 307 -16.25 9.75 8.97
N GLU A 308 -15.09 10.17 8.50
CA GLU A 308 -13.99 10.67 9.34
C GLU A 308 -14.36 11.91 10.17
N TRP A 309 -15.48 12.59 9.89
CA TRP A 309 -15.93 13.78 10.61
C TRP A 309 -16.96 13.47 11.71
N ASP A 310 -17.54 12.26 11.73
CA ASP A 310 -18.53 11.84 12.73
C ASP A 310 -17.90 10.95 13.81
N ARG A 311 -17.40 11.58 14.86
CA ARG A 311 -16.79 10.89 16.01
C ARG A 311 -17.76 9.97 16.76
N ASN A 312 -19.06 10.23 16.72
CA ASN A 312 -20.05 9.36 17.35
C ASN A 312 -20.23 8.07 16.55
N GLY A 313 -20.02 8.15 15.22
CA GLY A 313 -20.04 7.00 14.31
C GLY A 313 -18.92 6.00 14.57
N TYR A 314 -17.77 6.39 15.13
CA TYR A 314 -16.59 5.51 15.25
C TYR A 314 -16.81 4.25 16.10
N ALA A 315 -17.84 4.24 16.95
CA ALA A 315 -18.21 3.09 17.79
C ALA A 315 -19.35 2.25 17.20
N VAL A 316 -19.80 2.58 15.99
CA VAL A 316 -20.87 1.90 15.26
C VAL A 316 -20.31 1.44 13.93
N HIS A 317 -20.38 0.12 13.67
CA HIS A 317 -19.90 -0.41 12.39
C HIS A 317 -20.88 -0.05 11.28
N ASN A 318 -20.53 0.96 10.48
CA ASN A 318 -21.41 1.54 9.48
C ASN A 318 -21.57 0.61 8.27
N THR A 319 -22.79 0.42 7.80
CA THR A 319 -23.16 -0.51 6.73
C THR A 319 -23.38 0.17 5.38
N GLU A 320 -23.18 1.47 5.27
CA GLU A 320 -23.35 2.23 4.03
C GLU A 320 -22.05 2.25 3.22
N GLY A 321 -22.15 1.89 1.94
CA GLY A 321 -21.02 1.97 1.02
C GLY A 321 -20.62 3.42 0.73
N SER A 322 -19.32 3.68 0.60
CA SER A 322 -18.78 5.02 0.32
C SER A 322 -18.94 5.39 -1.16
N TRP A 323 -18.72 4.42 -2.07
CA TRP A 323 -18.96 4.55 -3.52
C TRP A 323 -19.48 3.23 -4.12
N ALA A 324 -19.85 3.28 -5.41
CA ALA A 324 -20.33 2.11 -6.16
C ALA A 324 -19.22 1.57 -7.08
N ASN A 325 -19.12 0.25 -7.19
CA ASN A 325 -18.20 -0.43 -8.11
C ASN A 325 -18.80 -1.73 -8.65
N GLY A 326 -19.18 -1.70 -9.93
CA GLY A 326 -19.80 -2.83 -10.61
C GLY A 326 -18.89 -4.05 -10.78
N SER A 327 -17.58 -3.94 -10.51
CA SER A 327 -16.67 -5.08 -10.55
C SER A 327 -16.90 -6.06 -9.40
N TYR A 328 -17.54 -5.60 -8.33
CA TYR A 328 -17.99 -6.41 -7.19
C TYR A 328 -19.44 -6.83 -7.47
N TYR A 329 -19.60 -7.72 -8.45
CA TYR A 329 -20.88 -8.02 -9.07
C TYR A 329 -21.90 -8.71 -8.15
N PHE A 330 -21.46 -9.26 -7.02
CA PHE A 330 -22.34 -10.01 -6.10
C PHE A 330 -23.29 -9.09 -5.33
N ASP A 331 -22.99 -7.80 -5.22
CA ASP A 331 -23.80 -6.83 -4.49
C ASP A 331 -23.89 -5.44 -5.13
N ALA A 332 -23.34 -5.25 -6.34
CA ALA A 332 -23.40 -3.99 -7.08
C ALA A 332 -24.84 -3.45 -7.29
N SER A 333 -25.86 -4.31 -7.28
CA SER A 333 -27.27 -3.90 -7.33
C SER A 333 -27.76 -3.21 -6.04
N GLY A 334 -26.99 -3.25 -4.96
CA GLY A 334 -27.24 -2.50 -3.72
C GLY A 334 -26.93 -1.01 -3.80
N GLY A 335 -26.39 -0.52 -4.93
CA GLY A 335 -26.02 0.88 -5.11
C GLY A 335 -24.57 1.13 -4.74
N LYS A 336 -24.32 1.87 -3.66
CA LYS A 336 -22.95 2.01 -3.12
C LYS A 336 -22.60 0.73 -2.38
N ASN A 337 -21.62 -0.02 -2.90
CA ASN A 337 -21.27 -1.36 -2.45
C ASN A 337 -19.79 -1.51 -2.06
N MET A 338 -19.10 -0.41 -1.83
CA MET A 338 -17.74 -0.42 -1.31
C MET A 338 -17.77 0.08 0.14
N ASN A 339 -17.83 -0.85 1.08
CA ASN A 339 -18.06 -0.57 2.50
C ASN A 339 -16.73 -0.38 3.23
N GLU A 340 -16.27 0.87 3.34
CA GLU A 340 -14.91 1.19 3.84
C GLU A 340 -14.58 0.68 5.24
N GLU A 341 -15.57 0.44 6.09
CA GLU A 341 -15.32 -0.08 7.44
C GLU A 341 -15.18 -1.60 7.49
N TRP A 342 -15.45 -2.32 6.40
CA TRP A 342 -15.58 -3.79 6.36
C TRP A 342 -14.45 -4.49 5.60
N TRP A 343 -13.37 -3.78 5.26
CA TRP A 343 -12.24 -4.35 4.50
C TRP A 343 -11.33 -5.28 5.30
N GLY A 344 -11.46 -5.31 6.63
CA GLY A 344 -10.61 -6.12 7.48
C GLY A 344 -10.71 -7.61 7.12
N ILE A 345 -9.58 -8.31 7.05
CA ILE A 345 -9.58 -9.79 7.11
C ILE A 345 -9.68 -10.29 8.57
N ILE A 346 -9.53 -9.38 9.53
CA ILE A 346 -9.75 -9.57 10.96
C ILE A 346 -10.86 -8.61 11.43
N ALA A 347 -12.02 -9.16 11.80
CA ALA A 347 -13.06 -8.39 12.45
C ALA A 347 -12.66 -8.00 13.87
N LEU A 348 -13.28 -6.93 14.40
CA LEU A 348 -13.05 -6.44 15.75
C LEU A 348 -14.31 -6.63 16.62
N GLU A 349 -14.12 -7.11 17.84
CA GLU A 349 -15.15 -7.11 18.89
C GLU A 349 -14.60 -6.33 20.09
N LYS A 350 -15.35 -5.30 20.52
CA LYS A 350 -14.92 -4.38 21.56
C LYS A 350 -14.66 -5.09 22.87
N ARG A 351 -13.57 -4.72 23.54
CA ARG A 351 -13.26 -5.15 24.92
C ARG A 351 -13.32 -3.98 25.88
N GLU A 352 -13.63 -4.26 27.15
CA GLU A 352 -13.57 -3.26 28.22
C GLU A 352 -12.13 -2.85 28.54
N VAL A 353 -11.19 -3.80 28.44
CA VAL A 353 -9.78 -3.61 28.80
C VAL A 353 -8.87 -4.21 27.73
N GLY A 354 -7.82 -3.45 27.38
CA GLY A 354 -6.83 -3.84 26.39
C GLY A 354 -7.30 -3.63 24.96
N LEU A 355 -6.57 -4.20 24.01
CA LEU A 355 -6.93 -4.12 22.61
C LEU A 355 -8.22 -4.90 22.32
N ASP A 356 -8.99 -4.43 21.34
CA ASP A 356 -10.17 -5.14 20.83
C ASP A 356 -9.85 -6.59 20.45
N LYS A 357 -10.84 -7.46 20.58
CA LYS A 357 -10.69 -8.87 20.21
C LYS A 357 -10.57 -8.97 18.69
N ARG A 358 -9.50 -9.62 18.23
CA ARG A 358 -9.28 -9.98 16.83
C ARG A 358 -10.06 -11.25 16.51
N ILE A 359 -10.96 -11.18 15.54
CA ILE A 359 -11.74 -12.31 15.06
C ILE A 359 -11.39 -12.54 13.58
N PRO A 360 -10.50 -13.50 13.26
CA PRO A 360 -10.13 -13.77 11.88
C PRO A 360 -11.33 -14.26 11.06
N ARG A 361 -11.57 -13.63 9.91
CA ARG A 361 -12.62 -14.02 8.94
C ARG A 361 -12.18 -15.20 8.08
N LYS A 362 -13.11 -15.78 7.30
CA LYS A 362 -12.82 -16.83 6.30
C LYS A 362 -11.67 -16.46 5.37
N ALA A 363 -11.61 -15.20 4.93
CA ALA A 363 -10.53 -14.69 4.10
C ALA A 363 -9.13 -14.87 4.72
N TYR A 364 -8.99 -14.67 6.04
CA TYR A 364 -7.73 -14.91 6.74
C TYR A 364 -7.28 -16.37 6.61
N TYR A 365 -8.19 -17.32 6.77
CA TYR A 365 -7.86 -18.76 6.68
C TYR A 365 -7.55 -19.19 5.25
N GLU A 366 -8.24 -18.64 4.24
CA GLU A 366 -7.90 -18.87 2.84
C GLU A 366 -6.52 -18.33 2.48
N LEU A 367 -6.20 -17.10 2.89
CA LEU A 367 -4.87 -16.54 2.70
C LEU A 367 -3.80 -17.35 3.45
N GLN A 368 -4.08 -17.78 4.69
CA GLN A 368 -3.18 -18.66 5.44
C GLN A 368 -2.89 -19.96 4.68
N ARG A 369 -3.88 -20.56 4.02
CA ARG A 369 -3.70 -21.77 3.22
C ARG A 369 -2.88 -21.52 1.95
N LEU A 370 -2.98 -20.33 1.36
CA LEU A 370 -2.27 -19.95 0.13
C LEU A 370 -0.84 -19.44 0.39
N TRP A 371 -0.57 -18.92 1.58
CA TRP A 371 0.70 -18.29 1.92
C TRP A 371 1.68 -19.20 2.67
N ARG A 372 1.24 -20.38 3.12
CA ARG A 372 2.08 -21.41 3.72
C ARG A 372 2.38 -22.50 2.71
#